data_AF-A0A952CSZ3-F1
#
_entry.id   AF-A0A952CSZ3-F1
#
_cell.length_a   1.000
_cell.length_b   1.000
_cell.length_c   1.000
_cell.angle_alpha   90.00
_cell.angle_beta   90.00
_cell.angle_gamma   90.00
#
_symmetry.space_group_name_H-M   'P 1'
#
loop_
_entity.id
_entity.type
_entity.pdbx_description
1 polymer ?
#
loop_
_entity_poly.entity_id
_entity_poly.type
_entity_poly.pdbx_seq_one_letter_code
_entity_poly.pdbx_strand_id
1 'polypeptide(L)'
;MEWSSIFTEDIQKVLVAALLGAIIGLEREWSGKPAGLRTLILVCAGSALFTIVSYNVAELGLAGSTDVSRIASNIVTGIGFIG
;
A
#
# COMPACT_ATOMS: atom_id res chain seq x y z
N MET A 1 21.66 14.43 3.66
CA MET A 1 20.44 15.11 4.17
C MET A 1 19.20 14.75 3.34
N GLU A 2 19.33 14.02 2.22
CA GLU A 2 18.19 13.58 1.39
C GLU A 2 17.46 12.34 1.95
N TRP A 3 18.18 11.39 2.56
CA TRP A 3 17.59 10.17 3.12
C TRP A 3 16.45 10.43 4.12
N SER A 4 16.58 11.45 4.99
CA SER A 4 15.54 11.81 5.96
C SER A 4 14.26 12.36 5.31
N SER A 5 14.37 13.04 4.15
CA SER A 5 13.19 13.53 3.42
C SER A 5 12.41 12.37 2.82
N ILE A 6 13.11 11.42 2.21
CA ILE A 6 12.51 10.24 1.58
C ILE A 6 11.69 9.44 2.61
N PHE A 7 12.28 9.13 3.77
CA PHE A 7 11.55 8.42 4.84
C PHE A 7 10.35 9.21 5.38
N THR A 8 10.43 10.54 5.41
CA THR A 8 9.32 11.39 5.88
C THR A 8 8.15 11.35 4.91
N GLU A 9 8.41 11.46 3.60
CA GLU A 9 7.39 11.37 2.56
C GLU A 9 6.75 9.97 2.51
N ASP A 10 7.56 8.93 2.65
CA ASP A 10 7.08 7.55 2.61
C ASP A 10 6.18 7.21 3.82
N ILE A 11 6.55 7.69 5.02
CA ILE A 11 5.71 7.56 6.21
C ILE A 11 4.38 8.29 6.03
N GLN A 12 4.39 9.49 5.43
CA GLN A 12 3.15 10.22 5.14
C GLN A 12 2.23 9.45 4.18
N LYS A 13 2.79 8.86 3.11
CA LYS A 13 2.02 8.03 2.17
C LYS A 13 1.37 6.84 2.88
N VAL A 14 2.11 6.15 3.75
CA VAL A 14 1.60 4.99 4.50
C VAL A 14 0.51 5.41 5.50
N LEU A 15 0.68 6.55 6.19
CA LEU A 15 -0.34 7.09 7.09
C LEU A 15 -1.63 7.43 6.35
N VAL A 16 -1.53 8.09 5.20
CA VAL A 16 -2.69 8.40 4.36
C VAL A 16 -3.36 7.12 3.86
N ALA A 17 -2.60 6.13 3.39
CA ALA A 17 -3.14 4.85 2.97
C ALA A 17 -3.86 4.11 4.11
N ALA A 18 -3.28 4.10 5.32
CA ALA A 18 -3.90 3.49 6.49
C ALA A 18 -5.19 4.21 6.92
N LEU A 19 -5.23 5.55 6.86
CA LEU A 19 -6.44 6.33 7.14
C LEU A 19 -7.55 6.04 6.13
N LEU A 20 -7.22 5.99 4.84
CA LEU A 20 -8.18 5.64 3.80
C LEU A 20 -8.70 4.21 3.98
N GLY A 21 -7.80 3.26 4.27
CA GLY A 21 -8.17 1.88 4.60
C GLY A 21 -9.05 1.78 5.84
N ALA A 22 -8.83 2.65 6.84
CA ALA A 22 -9.65 2.72 8.04
C ALA A 22 -11.06 3.22 7.75
N ILE A 23 -11.20 4.28 6.95
CA ILE A 23 -12.50 4.84 6.56
C ILE A 23 -13.33 3.80 5.80
N ILE A 24 -12.74 3.18 4.77
CA ILE A 24 -13.43 2.14 3.98
C ILE A 24 -13.72 0.91 4.84
N GLY A 25 -12.77 0.54 5.71
CA GLY A 25 -12.90 -0.60 6.60
C GLY A 25 -14.03 -0.44 7.62
N LEU A 26 -14.22 0.77 8.16
CA LEU A 26 -15.33 1.11 9.05
C LEU A 26 -16.68 0.97 8.34
N GLU A 27 -16.79 1.53 7.13
CA GLU A 27 -18.01 1.42 6.33
C GLU A 27 -18.35 -0.04 6.01
N ARG A 28 -17.34 -0.84 5.66
CA ARG A 28 -17.52 -2.27 5.36
C ARG A 28 -17.90 -3.09 6.59
N GLU A 29 -17.32 -2.80 7.74
CA GLU A 29 -17.65 -3.47 9.00
C GLU A 29 -19.08 -3.16 9.44
N TRP A 30 -19.52 -1.90 9.32
CA TRP A 30 -20.91 -1.52 9.55
C TRP A 30 -21.89 -2.13 8.54
N SER A 31 -21.44 -2.34 7.29
CA SER A 31 -22.23 -3.01 6.26
C SER A 31 -22.27 -4.54 6.39
N GLY A 32 -21.64 -5.11 7.42
CA GLY A 32 -21.62 -6.55 7.66
C GLY A 32 -20.80 -7.36 6.65
N LYS A 33 -19.84 -6.72 5.95
CA LYS A 33 -18.98 -7.42 4.99
C LYS A 33 -17.87 -8.23 5.70
N PRO A 34 -17.43 -9.36 5.13
CA PRO A 34 -16.46 -10.26 5.77
C PRO A 34 -15.09 -9.61 6.01
N ALA A 35 -14.66 -8.71 5.11
CA ALA A 35 -13.48 -7.88 5.31
C ALA A 35 -13.86 -6.55 5.97
N GLY A 36 -13.56 -6.42 7.26
CA GLY A 36 -13.82 -5.24 8.10
C GLY A 36 -12.60 -4.35 8.32
N LEU A 37 -12.62 -3.54 9.39
CA LEU A 37 -11.67 -2.46 9.63
C LEU A 37 -10.20 -2.90 9.65
N ARG A 38 -9.88 -3.90 10.47
CA ARG A 38 -8.51 -4.38 10.66
C ARG A 38 -7.89 -4.88 9.35
N THR A 39 -8.69 -5.59 8.55
CA THR A 39 -8.24 -6.15 7.27
C THR A 39 -7.89 -5.05 6.28
N LEU A 40 -8.77 -4.07 6.09
CA LEU A 40 -8.52 -3.00 5.11
C LEU A 40 -7.38 -2.07 5.51
N ILE A 41 -7.21 -1.77 6.81
CA ILE A 41 -6.05 -0.99 7.27
C ILE A 41 -4.75 -1.69 6.91
N LEU A 42 -4.63 -2.99 7.23
CA LEU A 42 -3.42 -3.77 6.96
C LEU A 42 -3.15 -3.92 5.45
N VAL A 43 -4.20 -4.15 4.67
CA VAL A 43 -4.10 -4.28 3.21
C VAL A 43 -3.65 -2.98 2.57
N CYS A 44 -4.25 -1.84 2.94
CA CYS A 44 -3.85 -0.53 2.39
C CYS A 44 -2.43 -0.14 2.81
N ALA A 45 -2.07 -0.31 4.08
CA ALA A 45 -0.72 -0.02 4.57
C ALA A 45 0.34 -0.91 3.92
N GLY A 46 0.08 -2.22 3.83
CA GLY A 46 0.98 -3.17 3.17
C GLY A 46 1.17 -2.87 1.69
N SER A 47 0.08 -2.52 0.99
CA SER A 47 0.12 -2.13 -0.43
C SER A 47 0.99 -0.89 -0.64
N ALA A 48 0.81 0.15 0.18
CA ALA A 48 1.62 1.36 0.12
C ALA A 48 3.12 1.05 0.37
N LEU A 49 3.43 0.24 1.39
CA LEU A 49 4.81 -0.16 1.67
C LEU A 49 5.45 -0.93 0.51
N PHE A 50 4.75 -1.90 -0.09
CA PHE A 50 5.27 -2.65 -1.23
C PHE A 50 5.51 -1.75 -2.45
N THR A 51 4.62 -0.80 -2.72
CA THR A 51 4.82 0.17 -3.81
C THR A 51 6.02 1.08 -3.54
N ILE A 52 6.20 1.57 -2.32
CA ILE A 52 7.33 2.42 -1.93
C ILE A 52 8.65 1.66 -2.07
N VAL A 53 8.73 0.43 -1.54
CA VAL A 53 9.92 -0.42 -1.68
C VAL A 53 10.21 -0.69 -3.15
N SER A 54 9.19 -1.00 -3.96
CA SER A 54 9.34 -1.20 -5.40
C SER A 54 9.94 0.01 -6.10
N TYR A 55 9.48 1.21 -5.75
CA TYR A 55 9.95 2.45 -6.37
C TYR A 55 11.40 2.72 -5.98
N ASN A 56 11.74 2.64 -4.69
CA ASN A 56 13.09 2.83 -4.18
C ASN A 56 14.09 1.82 -4.78
N VAL A 57 13.69 0.55 -4.94
CA VAL A 57 14.55 -0.49 -5.54
C VAL A 57 14.75 -0.26 -7.04
N ALA A 58 13.73 0.25 -7.75
CA ALA A 58 13.84 0.63 -9.16
C ALA A 58 14.76 1.85 -9.34
N GLU A 59 14.64 2.86 -8.48
CA GLU A 59 15.46 4.08 -8.51
C GLU A 59 16.93 3.80 -8.22
N LEU A 60 17.22 2.86 -7.31
CA LEU A 60 18.59 2.40 -7.01
C LEU A 60 19.23 1.58 -8.13
N GLY A 61 18.51 1.28 -9.22
CA GLY A 61 19.00 0.46 -10.34
C GLY A 61 19.25 -1.01 -10.01
N LEU A 62 18.91 -1.44 -8.78
CA LEU A 62 19.09 -2.80 -8.28
C LEU A 62 18.10 -3.80 -8.91
N ALA A 63 17.07 -3.29 -9.57
CA ALA A 63 15.97 -4.07 -10.10
C ALA A 63 16.14 -4.53 -11.56
N GLY A 64 17.15 -4.04 -12.31
CA GLY A 64 17.12 -4.13 -13.78
C GLY A 64 15.85 -3.49 -14.35
N SER A 65 15.42 -3.87 -15.55
CA SER A 65 14.15 -3.43 -16.16
C SER A 65 12.91 -4.04 -15.46
N THR A 66 12.83 -3.89 -14.14
CA THR A 66 11.65 -4.29 -13.35
C THR A 66 10.58 -3.22 -13.51
N ASP A 67 9.49 -3.58 -14.15
CA ASP A 67 8.32 -2.71 -14.30
C ASP A 67 7.64 -2.52 -12.94
N VAL A 68 7.75 -1.33 -12.36
CA VAL A 68 7.00 -0.93 -11.14
C VAL A 68 5.49 -1.19 -11.29
N SER A 69 4.97 -1.08 -12.51
CA SER A 69 3.59 -1.41 -12.89
C SER A 69 3.18 -2.85 -12.58
N ARG A 70 4.11 -3.82 -12.59
CA ARG A 70 3.81 -5.23 -12.27
C ARG A 70 3.49 -5.42 -10.79
N ILE A 71 4.16 -4.69 -9.90
CA ILE A 71 3.90 -4.78 -8.46
C ILE A 71 2.54 -4.17 -8.14
N ALA A 72 2.19 -3.04 -8.75
CA ALA A 72 0.84 -2.48 -8.65
C ALA A 72 -0.23 -3.49 -9.15
N SER A 73 0.02 -4.14 -10.29
CA SER A 73 -0.89 -5.18 -10.82
C SER A 73 -1.04 -6.37 -9.87
N ASN A 74 0.04 -6.83 -9.23
CA ASN A 74 -0.01 -7.96 -8.30
C ASN A 74 -0.78 -7.64 -7.02
N ILE A 75 -0.63 -6.41 -6.51
CA ILE A 75 -1.39 -5.92 -5.36
C ILE A 75 -2.88 -5.87 -5.69
N VAL A 76 -3.26 -5.30 -6.84
CA VAL A 76 -4.66 -5.24 -7.29
C VAL A 76 -5.25 -6.64 -7.45
N THR A 77 -4.50 -7.56 -8.06
CA THR A 77 -4.91 -8.96 -8.18
C THR A 77 -5.12 -9.59 -6.80
N GLY A 78 -4.21 -9.41 -5.85
CA GLY A 78 -4.32 -9.94 -4.49
C GLY A 78 -5.51 -9.38 -3.70
N ILE A 79 -5.77 -8.07 -3.78
CA ILE A 79 -6.92 -7.42 -3.13
C ILE A 79 -8.24 -7.86 -3.76
N GLY A 80 -8.27 -8.10 -5.07
CA GLY A 80 -9.45 -8.58 -5.79
C GLY A 80 -10.05 -9.89 -5.24
N PHE A 81 -9.25 -10.69 -4.53
CA PHE A 81 -9.70 -11.91 -3.86
C PHE A 81 -10.27 -11.71 -2.44
N ILE A 82 -10.17 -10.51 -1.86
CA ILE A 82 -10.64 -10.18 -0.50
C ILE A 82 -12.14 -9.79 -0.48
N GLY A 83 -12.73 -9.61 -1.68
CA GLY A 83 -14.08 -9.10 -1.93
C GLY A 83 -15.20 -9.80 -1.17
#